data_AF-A0AAW5N1G4-F1
#
_entry.id   AF-A0AAW5N1G4-F1
#
_cell.length_a   1.000
_cell.length_b   1.000
_cell.length_c   1.000
_cell.angle_alpha   90.00
_cell.angle_beta   90.00
_cell.angle_gamma   90.00
#
_symmetry.space_group_name_H-M   'P 1'
#
loop_
_entity.id
_entity.type
_entity.pdbx_description
1 polymer ?
#
loop_
_entity_poly.entity_id
_entity_poly.type
_entity_poly.pdbx_seq_one_letter_code
_entity_poly.pdbx_strand_id
1 'polypeptide(L)' 'MSAIDCIITAAGLSSRMGQWKMMLPWQQGTILDTSIKNAL' A
#
# COMPACT_ATOMS: atom_id res chain seq x y z
N MET A 1 7.47 22.65 -11.66
CA MET A 1 7.40 21.20 -11.95
C MET A 1 5.92 20.84 -12.10
N SER A 2 5.56 20.08 -13.13
CA SER A 2 4.21 19.52 -13.25
C SER A 2 3.97 18.50 -12.14
N ALA A 3 2.74 18.41 -11.63
CA ALA A 3 2.35 17.31 -10.75
C ALA A 3 2.52 15.97 -11.50
N ILE A 4 3.03 14.97 -10.80
CA ILE A 4 3.17 13.60 -11.31
C ILE A 4 2.20 12.73 -10.53
N ASP A 5 1.31 12.04 -11.26
CA ASP A 5 0.36 11.11 -10.63
C ASP A 5 1.06 9.80 -10.26
N CYS A 6 0.69 9.25 -9.10
CA CYS A 6 1.17 7.95 -8.62
C CYS A 6 0.05 6.91 -8.69
N ILE A 7 0.33 5.75 -9.28
CA ILE A 7 -0.59 4.61 -9.32
C ILE A 7 -0.02 3.46 -8.48
N ILE A 8 -0.78 3.02 -7.48
CA ILE A 8 -0.43 1.88 -6.62
C ILE A 8 -1.41 0.73 -6.87
N THR A 9 -0.92 -0.40 -7.37
CA THR A 9 -1.76 -1.57 -7.66
C THR A 9 -2.05 -2.38 -6.39
N ALA A 10 -3.27 -2.28 -5.88
CA ALA A 10 -3.67 -2.89 -4.59
C ALA A 10 -4.82 -3.93 -4.68
N ALA A 11 -5.27 -4.28 -5.88
CA ALA A 11 -6.46 -5.14 -6.09
C ALA A 11 -6.23 -6.66 -5.88
N GLY A 12 -5.05 -7.08 -5.41
CA GLY A 12 -4.74 -8.50 -5.25
C GLY A 12 -5.43 -9.13 -4.03
N LEU A 13 -6.22 -10.19 -4.25
CA LEU A 13 -7.02 -10.88 -3.22
C LEU A 13 -6.26 -11.35 -1.97
N SER A 14 -4.95 -11.58 -2.08
CA SER A 14 -4.09 -11.99 -0.95
C SER A 14 -4.45 -13.36 -0.35
N SER A 15 -4.85 -14.31 -1.20
CA SER A 15 -5.33 -15.65 -0.83
C SER A 15 -4.43 -16.47 0.10
N ARG A 16 -3.11 -16.25 0.08
CA ARG A 16 -2.15 -16.94 0.97
C ARG A 16 -2.05 -16.35 2.38
N MET A 17 -2.48 -15.10 2.57
CA MET A 17 -2.30 -14.36 3.82
C MET A 17 -3.51 -14.47 4.76
N GLY A 18 -4.66 -14.96 4.26
CA GLY A 18 -5.93 -14.96 5.01
C GLY A 18 -6.52 -13.57 5.27
N GLN A 19 -5.86 -12.52 4.80
CA GLN A 19 -6.22 -11.11 4.97
C GLN A 19 -5.62 -10.29 3.83
N TRP A 20 -6.11 -9.06 3.62
CA TRP A 20 -5.60 -8.19 2.58
C TRP A 20 -4.16 -7.77 2.89
N LYS A 21 -3.21 -8.13 2.00
CA LYS A 21 -1.78 -7.87 2.21
C LYS A 21 -1.49 -6.40 2.53
N MET A 22 -2.23 -5.49 1.92
CA MET A 22 -2.03 -4.05 2.05
C MET A 22 -2.40 -3.52 3.44
N MET A 23 -3.26 -4.24 4.16
CA MET A 23 -3.71 -3.89 5.52
C MET A 23 -2.88 -4.52 6.62
N LEU A 24 -1.87 -5.33 6.27
CA LEU A 24 -1.00 -5.94 7.26
C LEU A 24 -0.27 -4.87 8.07
N PRO A 25 -0.14 -5.03 9.39
CA PRO A 25 0.62 -4.11 10.23
C PRO A 25 2.07 -4.01 9.77
N TRP A 26 2.56 -2.79 9.64
CA TRP A 26 3.95 -2.47 9.35
C TRP A 26 4.35 -1.16 10.04
N GLN A 27 5.34 -1.24 10.93
CA GLN A 27 5.78 -0.12 11.77
C GLN A 27 4.59 0.54 12.50
N GLN A 28 4.34 1.83 12.29
CA GLN A 28 3.27 2.61 12.93
C GLN A 28 1.97 2.65 12.12
N GLY A 29 1.80 1.78 11.12
CA GLY A 29 0.59 1.72 10.29
C GLY A 29 0.48 0.40 9.54
N THR A 30 0.02 0.48 8.30
CA THR A 30 -0.09 -0.65 7.38
C THR A 30 0.95 -0.58 6.27
N ILE A 31 1.12 -1.67 5.52
CA ILE A 31 1.92 -1.67 4.28
C ILE A 31 1.44 -0.58 3.30
N LEU A 32 0.13 -0.35 3.21
CA LEU A 32 -0.43 0.69 2.35
C LEU A 32 -0.05 2.10 2.83
N ASP A 33 -0.14 2.36 4.13
CA ASP A 33 0.19 3.67 4.70
C ASP A 33 1.66 4.04 4.43
N THR A 34 2.58 3.09 4.61
CA THR A 34 3.99 3.30 4.31
C THR A 34 4.23 3.50 2.82
N SER A 35 3.51 2.77 1.96
CA SER A 35 3.65 2.89 0.50
C SER A 35 3.20 4.27 0.00
N ILE A 36 2.09 4.79 0.52
CA ILE A 36 1.59 6.15 0.19
C ILE A 36 2.59 7.21 0.68
N LYS A 37 3.07 7.10 1.92
CA LYS A 37 4.04 8.07 2.49
C LYS A 37 5.35 8.12 1.73
N ASN A 38 5.81 7.00 1.16
CA ASN A 38 7.05 6.96 0.39
C ASN A 38 6.88 7.50 -1.05
N ALA A 39 5.65 7.58 -1.54
CA ALA A 39 5.35 8.05 -2.90
C ALA A 39 5.05 9.56 -2.95
N LEU A 40 4.88 10.21 -1.80
CA LEU A 40 4.67 11.66 -1.61
C LEU A 40 5.99 12.34 -1.19
#